data_AF-A0A2I2KQT9-F1
#
_entry.id   AF-A0A2I2KQT9-F1
#
_cell.length_a   1.000
_cell.length_b   1.000
_cell.length_c   1.000
_cell.angle_alpha   90.00
_cell.angle_beta   90.00
_cell.angle_gamma   90.00
#
_symmetry.space_group_name_H-M   'P 1'
#
loop_
_entity.id
_entity.type
_entity.pdbx_description
1 polymer ?
#
loop_
_entity_poly.entity_id
_entity_poly.type
_entity_poly.pdbx_seq_one_letter_code
_entity_poly.pdbx_strand_id
1 'polypeptide(L)'
;MTAPARGQMDELLDVVSQLVDRVLALEEQGARRTTHRTDRPGTPFRWENLDPDRLRSTWQEFGDWVRWLTERFRIDDIPPCWYRHGDLVEELTGLWLAWQAAYHDDRPDDPVRWLDWLARARARFARRSPRCGAGTHKEHGVGPIHDDSDFAAFVARQSTRATTAAAAGS
;
A
#
# COMPACT_ATOMS: atom_id res chain seq x y z
N MET A 1 43.09 35.25 25.31
CA MET A 1 43.69 34.48 24.20
C MET A 1 42.56 34.16 23.24
N THR A 2 42.39 34.97 22.21
CA THR A 2 41.28 34.88 21.23
C THR A 2 41.65 33.80 20.22
N ALA A 3 40.83 32.76 20.05
CA ALA A 3 41.02 31.79 18.98
C ALA A 3 41.03 32.54 17.62
N PRO A 4 41.94 32.23 16.69
CA PRO A 4 41.99 32.94 15.41
C PRO A 4 40.65 32.72 14.69
N ALA A 5 40.08 33.78 14.12
CA ALA A 5 38.75 33.77 13.46
C ALA A 5 38.56 32.63 12.44
N ARG A 6 39.66 32.11 11.90
CA ARG A 6 39.67 30.93 11.03
C ARG A 6 39.27 29.64 11.76
N GLY A 7 39.78 29.42 12.98
CA GLY A 7 39.42 28.25 13.80
C GLY A 7 37.96 28.27 14.26
N GLN A 8 37.40 29.45 14.54
CA GLN A 8 35.96 29.59 14.82
C GLN A 8 35.09 29.34 13.58
N MET A 9 35.56 29.72 12.40
CA MET A 9 34.86 29.44 11.14
C MET A 9 34.88 27.94 10.81
N ASP A 10 36.03 27.28 11.00
CA ASP A 10 36.18 25.84 10.76
C ASP A 10 35.29 25.03 11.73
N GLU A 11 35.18 25.47 12.99
CA GLU A 11 34.27 24.89 13.99
C GLU A 11 32.79 25.06 13.61
N LEU A 12 32.40 26.23 13.09
CA LEU A 12 31.02 26.45 12.61
C LEU A 12 30.69 25.60 11.38
N LEU A 13 31.63 25.42 10.44
CA LEU A 13 31.44 24.57 9.27
C LEU A 13 31.30 23.09 9.63
N ASP A 14 32.04 22.63 10.64
CA ASP A 14 31.91 21.28 11.18
C ASP A 14 30.53 21.07 11.83
N VAL A 15 30.09 22.03 12.67
CA VAL A 15 28.75 21.97 13.30
C VAL A 15 27.62 21.99 12.26
N VAL A 16 27.71 22.83 11.23
CA VAL A 16 26.70 22.86 10.16
C VAL A 16 26.68 21.53 9.38
N SER A 17 27.85 20.94 9.09
CA SER A 17 27.92 19.65 8.41
C SER A 17 27.29 18.54 9.27
N GLN A 18 27.61 18.50 10.57
CA GLN A 18 27.01 17.56 11.51
C GLN A 18 25.49 17.73 11.62
N LEU A 19 24.99 18.98 11.57
CA LEU A 19 23.55 19.26 11.57
C LEU A 19 22.88 18.80 10.27
N VAL A 20 23.50 19.02 9.11
CA VAL A 20 22.99 18.54 7.82
C VAL A 20 22.91 17.01 7.82
N ASP A 21 23.97 16.32 8.21
CA ASP A 21 23.98 14.86 8.31
C ASP A 21 22.91 14.35 9.29
N ARG A 22 22.71 15.09 10.40
CA ARG A 22 21.69 14.74 11.39
C ARG A 22 20.27 14.94 10.86
N VAL A 23 20.01 16.01 10.11
CA VAL A 23 18.72 16.27 9.46
C VAL A 23 18.44 15.19 8.41
N LEU A 24 19.39 14.88 7.54
CA LEU A 24 19.24 13.82 6.54
C LEU A 24 18.95 12.46 7.19
N ALA A 25 19.66 12.11 8.26
CA ALA A 25 19.39 10.89 9.02
C ALA A 25 18.00 10.90 9.69
N LEU A 26 17.54 12.05 10.18
CA LEU A 26 16.21 12.21 10.78
C LEU A 26 15.09 12.14 9.73
N GLU A 27 15.32 12.66 8.53
CA GLU A 27 14.41 12.59 7.40
C GLU A 27 14.27 11.13 6.91
N GLU A 28 15.38 10.40 6.76
CA GLU A 28 15.35 8.98 6.46
C GLU A 28 14.64 8.17 7.56
N GLN A 29 14.89 8.48 8.83
CA GLN A 29 14.17 7.87 9.95
C GLN A 29 12.69 8.27 9.96
N GLY A 30 12.34 9.47 9.51
CA GLY A 30 10.97 9.94 9.33
C GLY A 30 10.25 9.15 8.24
N ALA A 31 10.88 8.96 7.07
CA ALA A 31 10.37 8.15 5.98
C ALA A 31 10.15 6.69 6.43
N ARG A 32 11.15 6.09 7.09
CA ARG A 32 11.07 4.72 7.65
C ARG A 32 10.02 4.59 8.75
N ARG A 33 9.84 5.61 9.61
CA ARG A 33 8.77 5.63 10.63
C ARG A 33 7.39 5.81 10.02
N THR A 34 7.27 6.55 8.92
CA THR A 34 6.00 6.76 8.22
C THR A 34 5.58 5.50 7.50
N THR A 35 6.52 4.78 6.87
CA THR A 35 6.28 3.44 6.32
C THR A 35 5.88 2.44 7.39
N HIS A 36 6.62 2.40 8.51
CA HIS A 36 6.34 1.50 9.63
C HIS A 36 5.05 1.83 10.42
N ARG A 37 4.64 3.11 10.53
CA ARG A 37 3.42 3.51 11.26
C ARG A 37 2.14 3.10 10.56
N THR A 38 2.11 3.15 9.22
CA THR A 38 1.02 2.60 8.41
C THR A 38 1.01 1.06 8.39
N ASP A 39 2.13 0.44 8.75
CA ASP A 39 2.33 -1.02 8.74
C ASP A 39 2.15 -1.65 10.13
N ARG A 40 1.98 -0.82 11.18
CA ARG A 40 1.76 -1.29 12.55
C ARG A 40 0.30 -1.72 12.73
N PRO A 41 0.02 -2.91 13.30
CA PRO A 41 -1.33 -3.32 13.66
C PRO A 41 -2.03 -2.24 14.50
N GLY A 42 -3.20 -1.75 14.04
CA GLY A 42 -4.05 -0.82 14.77
C GLY A 42 -4.06 0.64 14.31
N THR A 43 -3.25 1.04 13.31
CA THR A 43 -3.44 2.34 12.65
C THR A 43 -4.62 2.24 11.67
N PRO A 44 -5.60 3.17 11.67
CA PRO A 44 -6.68 3.15 10.69
C PRO A 44 -6.13 3.30 9.26
N PHE A 45 -6.31 2.27 8.44
CA PHE A 45 -5.95 2.30 7.02
C PHE A 45 -7.12 2.86 6.19
N ARG A 46 -6.82 3.83 5.34
CA ARG A 46 -7.75 4.37 4.33
C ARG A 46 -6.96 4.73 3.08
N TRP A 47 -7.42 4.26 1.92
CA TRP A 47 -6.79 4.53 0.63
C TRP A 47 -6.73 6.04 0.33
N GLU A 48 -7.75 6.79 0.74
CA GLU A 48 -7.86 8.24 0.48
C GLU A 48 -6.85 9.07 1.28
N ASN A 49 -6.28 8.51 2.34
CA ASN A 49 -5.34 9.22 3.21
C ASN A 49 -3.88 9.05 2.77
N LEU A 50 -3.62 8.27 1.73
CA LEU A 50 -2.27 8.03 1.24
C LEU A 50 -1.84 9.14 0.29
N ASP A 51 -0.63 9.66 0.46
CA ASP A 51 -0.01 10.52 -0.55
C ASP A 51 0.21 9.75 -1.87
N PRO A 52 0.38 10.44 -3.02
CA PRO A 52 0.42 9.78 -4.33
C PRO A 52 1.53 8.73 -4.47
N ASP A 53 2.70 8.95 -3.87
CA ASP A 53 3.82 8.01 -3.98
C ASP A 53 3.56 6.80 -3.10
N ARG A 54 3.07 7.02 -1.87
CA ARG A 54 2.68 5.92 -0.99
C ARG A 54 1.50 5.13 -1.51
N LEU A 55 0.52 5.80 -2.13
CA LEU A 55 -0.62 5.14 -2.75
C LEU A 55 -0.14 4.18 -3.84
N ARG A 56 0.79 4.62 -4.68
CA ARG A 56 1.38 3.80 -5.74
C ARG A 56 2.07 2.57 -5.19
N SER A 57 2.98 2.73 -4.23
CA SER A 57 3.73 1.60 -3.66
C SER A 57 2.80 0.63 -2.93
N THR A 58 1.84 1.15 -2.16
CA THR A 58 0.86 0.34 -1.42
C THR A 58 -0.02 -0.47 -2.38
N TRP A 59 -0.45 0.10 -3.51
CA TRP A 59 -1.19 -0.65 -4.53
C TRP A 59 -0.35 -1.78 -5.15
N GLN A 60 0.95 -1.56 -5.35
CA GLN A 60 1.85 -2.61 -5.87
C GLN A 60 2.01 -3.75 -4.87
N GLU A 61 2.33 -3.43 -3.62
CA GLU A 61 2.44 -4.41 -2.52
C GLU A 61 1.14 -5.21 -2.36
N PHE A 62 -0.01 -4.51 -2.39
CA PHE A 62 -1.31 -5.14 -2.31
C PHE A 62 -1.60 -6.04 -3.51
N GLY A 63 -1.27 -5.61 -4.72
CA GLY A 63 -1.44 -6.43 -5.93
C GLY A 63 -0.59 -7.70 -5.92
N ASP A 64 0.67 -7.59 -5.50
CA ASP A 64 1.57 -8.74 -5.33
C ASP A 64 1.06 -9.70 -4.25
N TRP A 65 0.51 -9.18 -3.16
CA TRP A 65 -0.14 -9.99 -2.14
C TRP A 65 -1.39 -10.69 -2.66
N VAL A 66 -2.24 -10.03 -3.46
CA VAL A 66 -3.40 -10.68 -4.08
C VAL A 66 -2.96 -11.81 -5.02
N ARG A 67 -1.90 -11.59 -5.81
CA ARG A 67 -1.31 -12.63 -6.67
C ARG A 67 -0.81 -13.83 -5.83
N TRP A 68 -0.07 -13.56 -4.77
CA TRP A 68 0.36 -14.61 -3.83
C TRP A 68 -0.82 -15.37 -3.22
N LEU A 69 -1.90 -14.66 -2.85
CA LEU A 69 -3.09 -15.26 -2.25
C LEU A 69 -3.77 -16.22 -3.23
N THR A 70 -4.00 -15.79 -4.46
CA THR A 70 -4.68 -16.61 -5.48
C THR A 70 -3.84 -17.82 -5.86
N GLU A 71 -2.53 -17.66 -6.02
CA GLU A 71 -1.59 -18.75 -6.35
C GLU A 71 -1.45 -19.75 -5.20
N ARG A 72 -1.24 -19.27 -3.97
CA ARG A 72 -0.99 -20.13 -2.81
C ARG A 72 -2.22 -20.92 -2.38
N PHE A 73 -3.39 -20.29 -2.41
CA PHE A 73 -4.64 -20.91 -1.94
C PHE A 73 -5.52 -21.44 -3.07
N ARG A 74 -5.05 -21.35 -4.34
CA ARG A 74 -5.75 -21.78 -5.55
C ARG A 74 -7.18 -21.21 -5.56
N ILE A 75 -7.27 -19.89 -5.53
CA ILE A 75 -8.54 -19.15 -5.49
C ILE A 75 -8.86 -18.64 -6.89
N ASP A 76 -9.76 -19.34 -7.57
CA ASP A 76 -10.22 -18.97 -8.92
C ASP A 76 -11.40 -17.98 -8.88
N ASP A 77 -12.02 -17.79 -7.71
CA ASP A 77 -13.18 -16.91 -7.55
C ASP A 77 -12.84 -15.41 -7.64
N ILE A 78 -11.55 -15.04 -7.59
CA ILE A 78 -11.08 -13.65 -7.70
C ILE A 78 -10.77 -13.37 -9.18
N PRO A 79 -11.54 -12.49 -9.86
CA PRO A 79 -11.31 -12.21 -11.27
C PRO A 79 -10.02 -11.39 -11.49
N PRO A 80 -9.35 -11.50 -12.66
CA PRO A 80 -8.16 -10.71 -12.97
C PRO A 80 -8.39 -9.19 -12.86
N CYS A 81 -9.60 -8.73 -13.14
CA CYS A 81 -10.00 -7.31 -13.05
C CYS A 81 -10.39 -6.86 -11.64
N TRP A 82 -10.09 -7.62 -10.58
CA TRP A 82 -10.50 -7.36 -9.19
C TRP A 82 -10.29 -5.91 -8.73
N TYR A 83 -9.19 -5.28 -9.17
CA TYR A 83 -8.79 -3.92 -8.80
C TYR A 83 -9.75 -2.84 -9.32
N ARG A 84 -10.65 -3.18 -10.25
CA ARG A 84 -11.72 -2.30 -10.75
C ARG A 84 -13.01 -2.41 -9.95
N HIS A 85 -13.12 -3.39 -9.06
CA HIS A 85 -14.31 -3.65 -8.26
C HIS A 85 -14.09 -3.14 -6.85
N GLY A 86 -14.56 -1.92 -6.56
CA GLY A 86 -14.35 -1.26 -5.27
C GLY A 86 -14.80 -2.12 -4.07
N ASP A 87 -15.92 -2.83 -4.18
CA ASP A 87 -16.40 -3.74 -3.15
C ASP A 87 -15.48 -4.95 -2.90
N LEU A 88 -14.83 -5.46 -3.95
CA LEU A 88 -13.83 -6.51 -3.84
C LEU A 88 -12.50 -5.97 -3.31
N VAL A 89 -12.10 -4.77 -3.71
CA VAL A 89 -10.92 -4.06 -3.18
C VAL A 89 -11.04 -3.88 -1.67
N GLU A 90 -12.19 -3.42 -1.16
CA GLU A 90 -12.40 -3.25 0.28
C GLU A 90 -12.31 -4.58 1.06
N GLU A 91 -12.93 -5.63 0.54
CA GLU A 91 -12.90 -6.96 1.15
C GLU A 91 -11.47 -7.53 1.18
N LEU A 92 -10.74 -7.42 0.07
CA LEU A 92 -9.35 -7.86 -0.03
C LEU A 92 -8.42 -7.01 0.83
N THR A 93 -8.66 -5.71 0.94
CA THR A 93 -7.89 -4.79 1.80
C THR A 93 -8.01 -5.22 3.25
N GLY A 94 -9.24 -5.50 3.72
CA GLY A 94 -9.46 -5.99 5.09
C GLY A 94 -8.74 -7.31 5.37
N LEU A 95 -8.76 -8.24 4.40
CA LEU A 95 -8.02 -9.50 4.51
C LEU A 95 -6.50 -9.31 4.53
N TRP A 96 -5.97 -8.40 3.71
CA TRP A 96 -4.55 -8.10 3.63
C TRP A 96 -4.03 -7.51 4.93
N LEU A 97 -4.73 -6.51 5.48
CA LEU A 97 -4.37 -5.91 6.77
C LEU A 97 -4.44 -6.93 7.91
N ALA A 98 -5.46 -7.80 7.90
CA ALA A 98 -5.57 -8.91 8.85
C ALA A 98 -4.44 -9.93 8.69
N TRP A 99 -4.00 -10.20 7.46
CA TRP A 99 -2.87 -11.08 7.17
C TRP A 99 -1.57 -10.47 7.71
N GLN A 100 -1.32 -9.19 7.43
CA GLN A 100 -0.15 -8.48 7.95
C GLN A 100 -0.12 -8.54 9.47
N ALA A 101 -1.24 -8.22 10.14
CA ALA A 101 -1.33 -8.30 11.59
C ALA A 101 -1.06 -9.73 12.11
N ALA A 102 -1.66 -10.75 11.50
CA ALA A 102 -1.52 -12.13 11.95
C ALA A 102 -0.11 -12.72 11.77
N TYR A 103 0.63 -12.28 10.74
CA TYR A 103 1.94 -12.83 10.40
C TYR A 103 3.13 -11.95 10.82
N HIS A 104 2.88 -10.72 11.30
CA HIS A 104 3.90 -9.82 11.85
C HIS A 104 3.79 -9.61 13.37
N ASP A 105 2.73 -10.08 14.03
CA ASP A 105 2.58 -10.05 15.49
C ASP A 105 3.04 -11.38 16.13
N ASP A 106 3.42 -11.34 17.41
CA ASP A 106 3.99 -12.48 18.16
C ASP A 106 2.91 -13.46 18.69
N ARG A 107 1.67 -13.34 18.22
CA ARG A 107 0.53 -14.12 18.70
C ARG A 107 0.41 -15.44 17.93
N PRO A 108 0.55 -16.61 18.59
CA PRO A 108 0.60 -17.90 17.90
C PRO A 108 -0.73 -18.31 17.25
N ASP A 109 -1.86 -17.78 17.71
CA ASP A 109 -3.20 -18.17 17.26
C ASP A 109 -3.74 -17.32 16.09
N ASP A 110 -3.13 -16.18 15.80
CA ASP A 110 -3.64 -15.24 14.81
C ASP A 110 -3.57 -15.75 13.35
N PRO A 111 -2.53 -16.49 12.90
CA PRO A 111 -2.53 -17.10 11.57
C PRO A 111 -3.71 -18.05 11.33
N VAL A 112 -4.09 -18.84 12.33
CA VAL A 112 -5.24 -19.77 12.23
C VAL A 112 -6.54 -18.99 12.12
N ARG A 113 -6.72 -17.94 12.93
CA ARG A 113 -7.90 -17.05 12.83
C ARG A 113 -8.01 -16.37 11.48
N TRP A 114 -6.88 -15.95 10.90
CA TRP A 114 -6.86 -15.37 9.57
C TRP A 114 -7.34 -16.37 8.50
N LEU A 115 -6.94 -17.64 8.58
CA LEU A 115 -7.41 -18.70 7.68
C LEU A 115 -8.94 -18.90 7.77
N ASP A 116 -9.52 -18.81 8.97
CA ASP A 116 -10.98 -18.85 9.15
C ASP A 116 -11.68 -17.66 8.47
N TRP A 117 -11.10 -16.47 8.55
CA TRP A 117 -11.62 -15.29 7.86
C TRP A 117 -11.52 -15.43 6.34
N LEU A 118 -10.40 -15.97 5.83
CA LEU A 118 -10.24 -16.30 4.42
C LEU A 118 -11.32 -17.26 3.92
N ALA A 119 -11.59 -18.33 4.66
CA ALA A 119 -12.65 -19.28 4.31
C ALA A 119 -14.03 -18.62 4.18
N ARG A 120 -14.35 -17.69 5.10
CA ARG A 120 -15.60 -16.91 5.06
C ARG A 120 -15.64 -15.94 3.88
N ALA A 121 -14.52 -15.32 3.53
CA ALA A 121 -14.42 -14.37 2.43
C ALA A 121 -14.54 -15.03 1.06
N ARG A 122 -14.01 -16.24 0.88
CA ARG A 122 -14.17 -17.02 -0.37
C ARG A 122 -15.65 -17.20 -0.76
N ALA A 123 -16.51 -17.47 0.22
CA ALA A 123 -17.96 -17.57 -0.01
C ALA A 123 -18.62 -16.25 -0.47
N ARG A 124 -17.97 -15.10 -0.28
CA ARG A 124 -18.41 -13.78 -0.76
C ARG A 124 -17.83 -13.47 -2.13
N PHE A 125 -16.56 -13.80 -2.39
CA PHE A 125 -15.93 -13.63 -3.71
C PHE A 125 -16.75 -14.31 -4.81
N ALA A 126 -17.12 -15.58 -4.62
CA ALA A 126 -17.89 -16.36 -5.59
C ALA A 126 -19.26 -15.76 -5.93
N ARG A 127 -19.90 -15.01 -5.00
CA ARG A 127 -21.18 -14.33 -5.25
C ARG A 127 -21.02 -13.02 -6.03
N ARG A 128 -19.86 -12.38 -5.92
CA ARG A 128 -19.56 -11.07 -6.52
C ARG A 128 -18.89 -11.21 -7.90
N SER A 129 -18.17 -12.30 -8.11
CA SER A 129 -17.46 -12.69 -9.35
C SER A 129 -18.30 -13.11 -10.58
N PRO A 130 -19.59 -13.54 -10.52
CA PRO A 130 -20.26 -14.22 -11.65
C PRO A 130 -20.34 -13.42 -12.96
N ARG A 131 -20.20 -12.09 -12.90
CA ARG A 131 -20.33 -11.20 -14.07
C ARG A 131 -19.01 -10.93 -14.80
N CYS A 132 -17.88 -11.38 -14.25
CA CYS A 132 -16.54 -11.05 -14.77
C CYS A 132 -15.80 -12.27 -15.35
N GLY A 133 -16.14 -13.49 -14.92
CA GLY A 133 -15.43 -14.72 -15.29
C GLY A 133 -15.66 -15.26 -16.71
N ALA A 134 -16.62 -14.71 -17.47
CA ALA A 134 -17.06 -15.29 -18.76
C ALA A 134 -16.58 -14.51 -20.00
N GLY A 135 -15.55 -13.66 -19.91
CA GLY A 135 -15.11 -12.82 -21.04
C GLY A 135 -16.16 -11.78 -21.49
N THR A 136 -17.29 -11.69 -20.78
CA THR A 136 -18.39 -10.73 -21.01
C THR A 136 -18.38 -9.62 -19.97
N HIS A 137 -17.19 -9.19 -19.52
CA HIS A 137 -17.07 -8.04 -18.63
C HIS A 137 -17.55 -6.79 -19.39
N LYS A 138 -18.81 -6.39 -19.16
CA LYS A 138 -19.25 -5.03 -19.45
C LYS A 138 -18.85 -4.17 -18.28
N GLU A 139 -17.65 -3.61 -18.37
CA GLU A 139 -17.28 -2.48 -17.54
C GLU A 139 -18.30 -1.35 -17.79
N HIS A 140 -18.70 -0.65 -16.73
CA HIS A 140 -19.22 0.70 -16.89
C HIS A 140 -18.07 1.58 -17.42
N GLY A 141 -17.83 1.53 -18.73
CA GLY A 141 -16.78 2.28 -19.42
C GLY A 141 -15.57 1.44 -19.86
N VAL A 142 -15.61 1.03 -21.13
CA VAL A 142 -14.50 0.69 -22.04
C VAL A 142 -13.61 -0.53 -21.70
N GLY A 143 -14.02 -1.68 -22.26
CA GLY A 143 -13.13 -2.65 -22.92
C GLY A 143 -12.52 -3.77 -22.05
N PRO A 144 -12.26 -4.97 -22.61
CA PRO A 144 -11.52 -6.02 -21.91
C PRO A 144 -10.05 -5.62 -21.80
N ILE A 145 -9.54 -5.67 -20.58
CA ILE A 145 -8.23 -5.22 -20.19
C ILE A 145 -7.58 -6.41 -19.46
N HIS A 146 -6.50 -6.94 -20.02
CA HIS A 146 -5.95 -8.27 -19.74
C HIS A 146 -4.42 -8.29 -19.86
N ASP A 147 -3.69 -7.63 -18.96
CA ASP A 147 -2.31 -7.96 -18.56
C ASP A 147 -1.84 -7.12 -17.35
N ASP A 148 -0.61 -7.35 -16.86
CA ASP A 148 0.01 -6.56 -15.77
C ASP A 148 0.15 -5.06 -16.11
N SER A 149 0.19 -4.69 -17.40
CA SER A 149 0.30 -3.30 -17.84
C SER A 149 -0.98 -2.50 -17.53
N ASP A 150 -2.13 -3.18 -17.59
CA ASP A 150 -3.42 -2.60 -17.27
C ASP A 150 -3.60 -2.29 -15.78
N PHE A 151 -3.03 -3.14 -14.92
CA PHE A 151 -2.96 -2.88 -13.49
C PHE A 151 -2.05 -1.67 -13.21
N ALA A 152 -0.86 -1.63 -13.82
CA ALA A 152 0.05 -0.50 -13.68
C ALA A 152 -0.59 0.83 -14.15
N ALA A 153 -1.32 0.81 -15.26
CA ALA A 153 -2.06 1.97 -15.76
C ALA A 153 -3.18 2.40 -14.80
N PHE A 154 -3.88 1.45 -14.18
CA PHE A 154 -4.87 1.75 -13.14
C PHE A 154 -4.23 2.45 -11.93
N VAL A 155 -3.12 1.91 -11.41
CA VAL A 155 -2.40 2.48 -10.27
C VAL A 155 -1.89 3.89 -10.59
N ALA A 156 -1.37 4.11 -11.80
CA ALA A 156 -0.96 5.44 -12.25
C ALA A 156 -2.13 6.43 -12.24
N ARG A 157 -3.32 6.03 -12.75
CA ARG A 157 -4.53 6.87 -12.71
C ARG A 157 -4.96 7.20 -11.28
N GLN A 158 -4.93 6.24 -10.37
CA GLN A 158 -5.28 6.48 -8.95
C GLN A 158 -4.31 7.48 -8.30
N SER A 159 -3.01 7.32 -8.55
CA SER A 159 -1.97 8.22 -8.04
C SER A 159 -2.16 9.66 -8.55
N THR A 160 -2.41 9.83 -9.85
CA THR A 160 -2.69 11.16 -10.43
C THR A 160 -3.94 11.81 -9.82
N ARG A 161 -5.00 11.03 -9.57
CA ARG A 161 -6.21 11.54 -8.90
C ARG A 161 -5.95 11.98 -7.46
N ALA A 162 -5.09 11.27 -6.73
CA ALA A 162 -4.68 11.69 -5.40
C ALA A 162 -3.87 13.00 -5.44
N THR A 163 -2.96 13.16 -6.43
CA THR A 163 -2.21 14.41 -6.62
C THR A 163 -3.12 15.59 -6.90
N THR A 164 -4.12 15.43 -7.79
CA THR A 164 -5.05 16.53 -8.11
C THR A 164 -5.99 16.87 -6.96
N ALA A 165 -6.43 15.88 -6.19
CA ALA A 165 -7.21 16.12 -4.97
C ALA A 165 -6.42 16.87 -3.90
N ALA A 166 -5.15 16.52 -3.69
CA ALA A 166 -4.26 17.23 -2.76
C ALA A 166 -4.02 18.69 -3.18
N ALA A 167 -3.87 18.94 -4.49
CA ALA A 167 -3.69 20.29 -5.03
C ALA A 167 -4.96 21.16 -4.97
N ALA A 168 -6.16 20.57 -5.03
CA ALA A 168 -7.43 21.29 -4.98
C ALA A 168 -7.93 21.58 -3.55
N GLY A 169 -7.43 20.86 -2.56
CA GLY A 169 -7.76 21.06 -1.13
C GLY A 169 -6.78 21.94 -0.35
N SER A 170 -5.79 22.55 -1.03
CA SER A 170 -4.78 23.44 -0.44
C SER A 170 -5.08 24.91 -0.71
#